data_AF-A0A430QXR0-F1
#
_entry.id   AF-A0A430QXR0-F1
#
_cell.length_a   1.000
_cell.length_b   1.000
_cell.length_c   1.000
_cell.angle_alpha   90.00
_cell.angle_beta   90.00
_cell.angle_gamma   90.00
#
_symmetry.space_group_name_H-M   'P 1'
#
loop_
_entity.id
_entity.type
_entity.pdbx_description
1 polymer ?
#
loop_
_entity_poly.entity_id
_entity_poly.type
_entity_poly.pdbx_seq_one_letter_code
_entity_poly.pdbx_strand_id
1 'polypeptide(L)'
;MRKLWPLFLLLAACGTQDPAGTGMEPLRLTSTSLPSAYLGEPYQALFSAEGGLRPYAFSLEGKLPQGLTFQGGRITGTPREKGQFPLTLTVEDGAKNSRVQRLTLTVSDPPPPRLTLVAPPAQVEGPFLLLGRVEVREALGFQLELPLKDLNPDLASLKVVSPVYLLDYDAEAGLLRLDVAFAKPLKDQEAFRLLLTPQKALTPRFSPRVVFYDKEGKLLGEALKRGRPFADLLQLAQNWGKEGKELKGDLDGDGKVGEGDLRRLAEGYFPRAAPLPQEPRPEGGNP
;
A
#
# COMPACT_ATOMS: atom_id res chain seq x y z
N MET A 1 36.35 38.27 71.41
CA MET A 1 34.93 38.27 71.83
C MET A 1 34.12 38.53 70.57
N ARG A 2 33.17 37.74 70.07
CA ARG A 2 32.18 36.83 70.64
C ARG A 2 32.02 35.62 69.68
N LYS A 3 31.86 34.43 70.24
CA LYS A 3 31.42 33.21 69.54
C LYS A 3 29.89 33.26 69.42
N LEU A 4 29.34 33.02 68.23
CA LEU A 4 27.91 32.76 68.02
C LEU A 4 27.75 31.32 67.50
N TRP A 5 26.88 30.58 68.17
CA TRP A 5 26.52 29.17 67.99
C TRP A 5 25.28 29.09 67.08
N PRO A 6 25.17 28.13 66.15
CA PRO A 6 23.95 27.99 65.34
C PRO A 6 22.88 27.18 66.10
N LEU A 7 21.67 27.72 66.17
CA LEU A 7 20.47 27.02 66.63
C LEU A 7 19.81 26.37 65.41
N PHE A 8 19.81 25.03 65.39
CA PHE A 8 19.08 24.22 64.41
C PHE A 8 17.57 24.36 64.69
N LEU A 9 16.83 24.97 63.76
CA LEU A 9 15.36 25.02 63.81
C LEU A 9 14.82 23.96 62.84
N LEU A 10 14.23 22.90 63.39
CA LEU A 10 13.49 21.89 62.65
C LEU A 10 12.22 22.56 62.06
N LEU A 11 12.18 22.72 60.74
CA LEU A 11 10.94 23.00 60.02
C LEU A 11 10.14 21.70 59.93
N ALA A 12 9.20 21.53 60.85
CA ALA A 12 8.10 20.59 60.66
C ALA A 12 7.26 21.09 59.48
N ALA A 13 7.42 20.45 58.32
CA ALA A 13 6.52 20.60 57.20
C ALA A 13 5.15 20.06 57.62
N CYS A 14 4.24 20.95 58.00
CA CYS A 14 2.83 20.63 58.12
C CYS A 14 2.30 20.43 56.70
N GLY A 15 2.36 19.20 56.19
CA GLY A 15 1.58 18.80 55.04
C GLY A 15 0.12 18.79 55.44
N THR A 16 -0.62 19.84 55.07
CA THR A 16 -2.09 19.77 55.04
C THR A 16 -2.47 18.81 53.92
N GLN A 17 -2.54 17.51 54.24
CA GLN A 17 -3.27 16.55 53.42
C GLN A 17 -4.75 16.92 53.54
N ASP A 18 -5.34 17.46 52.48
CA ASP A 18 -6.78 17.57 52.35
C ASP A 18 -7.40 16.17 52.51
N PRO A 19 -8.25 15.93 53.54
CA PRO A 19 -8.88 14.63 53.74
C PRO A 19 -10.14 14.43 52.87
N ALA A 20 -10.25 15.15 51.75
CA ALA A 20 -11.32 15.01 50.77
C ALA A 20 -10.75 14.50 49.43
N GLY A 21 -10.57 13.19 49.34
CA GLY A 21 -10.22 12.49 48.10
C GLY A 21 -11.36 12.49 47.08
N THR A 22 -11.73 13.66 46.56
CA THR A 22 -12.69 13.83 45.45
C THR A 22 -12.13 14.72 44.35
N GLY A 23 -10.86 14.58 44.02
CA GLY A 23 -10.32 15.02 42.73
C GLY A 23 -10.59 13.94 41.68
N MET A 24 -11.85 13.69 41.33
CA MET A 24 -12.14 12.77 40.23
C MET A 24 -11.63 13.43 38.94
N GLU A 25 -10.71 12.79 38.24
CA GLU A 25 -10.20 13.29 36.96
C GLU A 25 -11.39 13.61 36.04
N PRO A 26 -11.44 14.79 35.39
CA PRO A 26 -12.63 15.18 34.63
C PRO A 26 -12.88 14.24 33.45
N LEU A 27 -14.15 13.94 33.19
CA LEU A 27 -14.56 13.15 32.03
C LEU A 27 -13.99 13.77 30.74
N ARG A 28 -13.32 12.93 29.93
CA ARG A 28 -12.81 13.28 28.60
C ARG A 28 -13.04 12.16 27.59
N LEU A 29 -13.25 12.55 26.34
CA LEU A 29 -13.16 11.65 25.19
C LEU A 29 -11.70 11.54 24.74
N THR A 30 -11.24 10.34 24.41
CA THR A 30 -9.89 10.12 23.85
C THR A 30 -9.91 10.01 22.33
N SER A 31 -11.05 9.68 21.74
CA SER A 31 -11.25 9.62 20.29
C SER A 31 -11.48 11.02 19.72
N THR A 32 -10.44 11.62 19.15
CA THR A 32 -10.50 12.97 18.56
C THR A 32 -10.78 12.98 17.06
N SER A 33 -10.67 11.83 16.39
CA SER A 33 -10.94 11.68 14.96
C SER A 33 -11.46 10.27 14.63
N LEU A 34 -11.98 10.12 13.41
CA LEU A 34 -12.40 8.84 12.86
C LEU A 34 -11.41 8.40 11.77
N PRO A 35 -11.02 7.11 11.73
CA PRO A 35 -10.34 6.55 10.58
C PRO A 35 -11.20 6.74 9.32
N SER A 36 -10.57 6.99 8.18
CA SER A 36 -11.26 6.99 6.89
C SER A 36 -11.93 5.64 6.65
N ALA A 37 -13.15 5.67 6.11
CA ALA A 37 -13.86 4.49 5.64
C ALA A 37 -13.73 4.40 4.11
N TYR A 38 -13.82 3.18 3.59
CA TYR A 38 -13.74 2.93 2.16
C TYR A 38 -14.98 2.20 1.68
N LEU A 39 -15.51 2.64 0.54
CA LEU A 39 -16.71 2.07 -0.08
C LEU A 39 -16.56 0.55 -0.24
N GLY A 40 -17.54 -0.22 0.25
CA GLY A 40 -17.55 -1.67 0.13
C GLY A 40 -16.60 -2.43 1.07
N GLU A 41 -15.82 -1.74 1.91
CA GLU A 41 -14.91 -2.38 2.86
C GLU A 41 -15.49 -2.43 4.29
N PRO A 42 -15.22 -3.50 5.06
CA PRO A 42 -15.56 -3.52 6.48
C PRO A 42 -14.94 -2.35 7.23
N TYR A 43 -15.74 -1.67 8.03
CA TYR A 43 -15.33 -0.53 8.85
C TYR A 43 -15.62 -0.80 10.33
N GLN A 44 -14.69 -0.39 11.18
CA GLN A 44 -14.87 -0.36 12.63
C GLN A 44 -14.19 0.87 13.24
N ALA A 45 -14.94 1.59 14.07
CA ALA A 45 -14.40 2.60 14.98
C ALA A 45 -14.92 2.34 16.39
N LEU A 46 -14.07 2.49 17.40
CA LEU A 46 -14.40 2.37 18.82
C LEU A 46 -14.15 3.72 19.48
N PHE A 47 -15.12 4.16 20.27
CA PHE A 47 -14.99 5.33 21.12
C PHE A 47 -14.62 4.92 22.54
N SER A 48 -13.73 5.70 23.15
CA SER A 48 -13.35 5.54 24.55
C SER A 48 -13.33 6.88 25.28
N ALA A 49 -13.48 6.79 26.60
CA ALA A 49 -13.48 7.91 27.51
C ALA A 49 -12.67 7.57 28.77
N GLU A 50 -12.17 8.60 29.43
CA GLU A 50 -11.37 8.52 30.66
C GLU A 50 -11.86 9.58 31.66
N GLY A 51 -11.49 9.42 32.93
CA GLY A 51 -12.01 10.26 34.01
C GLY A 51 -13.50 10.05 34.28
N GLY A 52 -14.08 10.85 35.16
CA GLY A 52 -15.48 10.74 35.56
C GLY A 52 -15.82 9.41 36.25
N LEU A 53 -17.11 9.17 36.46
CA LEU A 53 -17.63 7.99 37.14
C LEU A 53 -18.12 6.95 36.12
N ARG A 54 -17.60 5.72 36.14
CA ARG A 54 -18.16 4.63 35.31
C ARG A 54 -19.55 4.20 35.81
N PRO A 55 -20.44 3.65 34.95
CA PRO A 55 -20.24 3.33 33.53
C PRO A 55 -20.35 4.55 32.60
N TYR A 56 -19.77 4.43 31.40
CA TYR A 56 -19.94 5.43 30.33
C TYR A 56 -21.04 5.01 29.37
N ALA A 57 -21.90 5.95 29.00
CA ALA A 57 -22.91 5.80 27.97
C ALA A 57 -22.55 6.68 26.77
N PHE A 58 -22.48 6.09 25.57
CA PHE A 58 -22.20 6.82 24.34
C PHE A 58 -23.45 6.92 23.48
N SER A 59 -23.72 8.11 22.95
CA SER A 59 -24.72 8.35 21.91
C SER A 59 -24.07 9.04 20.70
N LEU A 60 -24.63 8.80 19.53
CA LEU A 60 -24.14 9.37 18.27
C LEU A 60 -25.32 10.00 17.51
N GLU A 61 -25.18 11.27 17.19
CA GLU A 61 -26.10 12.01 16.32
C GLU A 61 -25.47 12.25 14.95
N GLY A 62 -26.32 12.41 13.93
CA GLY A 62 -25.93 12.54 12.54
C GLY A 62 -26.28 11.30 11.72
N LYS A 63 -26.35 11.47 10.39
CA LYS A 63 -26.65 10.37 9.48
C LYS A 63 -25.36 9.59 9.20
N LEU A 64 -25.33 8.32 9.55
CA LEU A 64 -24.28 7.41 9.11
C LEU A 64 -24.44 7.07 7.62
N PRO A 65 -23.32 6.80 6.91
CA PRO A 65 -23.38 6.20 5.58
C PRO A 65 -24.23 4.93 5.58
N GLN A 66 -25.00 4.71 4.51
CA GLN A 66 -25.74 3.48 4.33
C GLN A 66 -24.85 2.24 4.55
N GLY A 67 -25.30 1.31 5.40
CA GLY A 67 -24.59 0.07 5.73
C GLY A 67 -23.67 0.17 6.96
N LEU A 68 -23.55 1.34 7.57
CA LEU A 68 -22.94 1.50 8.90
C LEU A 68 -24.00 1.67 10.00
N THR A 69 -23.67 1.19 11.19
CA THR A 69 -24.52 1.29 12.39
C THR A 69 -23.68 1.71 13.59
N PHE A 70 -24.31 2.38 14.55
CA PHE A 70 -23.71 2.73 15.83
C PHE A 70 -24.36 1.93 16.95
N GLN A 71 -23.55 1.23 17.75
CA GLN A 71 -24.01 0.48 18.92
C GLN A 71 -22.94 0.48 20.01
N GLY A 72 -23.32 0.86 21.24
CA GLY A 72 -22.46 0.72 22.42
C GLY A 72 -21.10 1.39 22.30
N GLY A 73 -21.03 2.58 21.69
CA GLY A 73 -19.77 3.30 21.49
C GLY A 73 -18.93 2.79 20.31
N ARG A 74 -19.52 2.02 19.38
CA ARG A 74 -18.84 1.52 18.19
C ARG A 74 -19.61 1.85 16.93
N ILE A 75 -18.91 2.27 15.88
CA ILE A 75 -19.45 2.30 14.51
C ILE A 75 -18.94 1.04 13.81
N THR A 76 -19.85 0.25 13.23
CA THR A 76 -19.49 -0.97 12.49
C THR A 76 -20.36 -1.17 11.26
N GLY A 77 -19.82 -1.86 10.25
CA GLY A 77 -20.56 -2.27 9.06
C GLY A 77 -19.73 -2.13 7.78
N THR A 78 -20.40 -2.00 6.64
CA THR A 78 -19.77 -1.80 5.33
C THR A 78 -20.48 -0.64 4.62
N PRO A 79 -19.81 0.49 4.37
CA PRO A 79 -20.46 1.66 3.78
C PRO A 79 -20.76 1.42 2.30
N ARG A 80 -21.91 1.91 1.86
CA ARG A 80 -22.43 1.77 0.48
C ARG A 80 -22.55 3.09 -0.28
N GLU A 81 -22.20 4.21 0.37
CA GLU A 81 -22.18 5.54 -0.23
C GLU A 81 -20.92 6.30 0.17
N LYS A 82 -20.38 7.08 -0.78
CA LYS A 82 -19.22 7.97 -0.56
C LYS A 82 -19.69 9.33 -0.07
N GLY A 83 -18.83 10.04 0.66
CA GLY A 83 -19.11 11.39 1.12
C GLY A 83 -18.44 11.72 2.45
N GLN A 84 -18.73 12.93 2.93
CA GLN A 84 -18.37 13.37 4.28
C GLN A 84 -19.63 13.39 5.14
N PHE A 85 -19.58 12.73 6.29
CA PHE A 85 -20.71 12.55 7.18
C PHE A 85 -20.36 13.21 8.52
N PRO A 86 -20.89 14.43 8.79
CA PRO A 86 -20.69 15.07 10.07
C PRO A 86 -21.48 14.31 11.16
N LEU A 87 -20.80 14.00 12.25
CA LEU A 87 -21.32 13.24 13.39
C LEU A 87 -21.04 14.00 14.69
N THR A 88 -21.96 13.90 15.64
CA THR A 88 -21.79 14.43 16.99
C THR A 88 -21.80 13.26 17.96
N LEU A 89 -20.65 13.00 18.58
CA LEU A 89 -20.49 11.97 19.61
C LEU A 89 -20.67 12.62 20.99
N THR A 90 -21.54 12.02 21.80
CA THR A 90 -21.71 12.41 23.20
C THR A 90 -21.34 11.21 24.10
N VAL A 91 -20.58 11.48 25.16
CA VAL A 91 -20.38 10.54 26.26
C VAL A 91 -20.94 11.13 27.54
N GLU A 92 -21.68 10.31 28.28
CA GLU A 92 -22.19 10.60 29.62
C GLU A 92 -21.58 9.60 30.62
N ASP A 93 -21.16 10.08 31.78
CA ASP A 93 -20.68 9.24 32.88
C ASP A 93 -21.79 8.90 33.89
N GLY A 94 -21.52 8.00 34.83
CA GLY A 94 -22.45 7.57 35.88
C GLY A 94 -22.88 8.70 36.83
N ALA A 95 -22.16 9.81 36.86
CA ALA A 95 -22.50 11.02 37.62
C ALA A 95 -23.26 12.06 36.76
N LYS A 96 -23.64 11.70 35.52
CA LYS A 96 -24.35 12.55 34.56
C LYS A 96 -23.54 13.74 34.04
N ASN A 97 -22.21 13.69 34.16
CA ASN A 97 -21.34 14.60 33.44
C ASN A 97 -21.31 14.22 31.96
N SER A 98 -21.33 15.20 31.06
CA SER A 98 -21.31 14.96 29.62
C SER A 98 -20.14 15.65 28.92
N ARG A 99 -19.67 15.04 27.82
CA ARG A 99 -18.73 15.62 26.87
C ARG A 99 -19.21 15.36 25.46
N VAL A 100 -19.05 16.36 24.59
CA VAL A 100 -19.48 16.34 23.20
C VAL A 100 -18.26 16.54 22.30
N GLN A 101 -18.16 15.73 21.26
CA GLN A 101 -17.13 15.84 20.23
C GLN A 101 -17.79 15.85 18.85
N ARG A 102 -17.41 16.81 18.02
CA ARG A 102 -17.76 16.80 16.59
C ARG A 102 -16.70 16.02 15.82
N LEU A 103 -17.17 15.11 14.97
CA LEU A 103 -16.37 14.23 14.15
C LEU A 103 -16.89 14.30 12.72
N THR A 104 -16.03 13.99 11.75
CA THR A 104 -16.43 13.78 10.36
C THR A 104 -15.96 12.41 9.94
N LEU A 105 -16.89 11.54 9.54
CA LEU A 105 -16.56 10.30 8.87
C LEU A 105 -16.44 10.56 7.37
N THR A 106 -15.28 10.31 6.80
CA THR A 106 -15.07 10.39 5.35
C THR A 106 -15.13 8.98 4.77
N VAL A 107 -16.01 8.78 3.80
CA VAL A 107 -16.06 7.58 2.96
C VAL A 107 -15.59 7.92 1.55
N SER A 108 -14.52 7.27 1.09
CA SER A 108 -14.00 7.44 -0.27
C SER A 108 -13.88 6.10 -0.99
N ASP A 109 -13.49 6.12 -2.27
CA ASP A 109 -12.99 4.90 -2.90
C ASP A 109 -11.71 4.43 -2.17
N PRO A 110 -11.45 3.12 -2.11
CA PRO A 110 -10.17 2.61 -1.64
C PRO A 110 -9.03 3.24 -2.45
N PRO A 111 -7.93 3.68 -1.81
CA PRO A 111 -6.75 4.12 -2.55
C PRO A 111 -6.19 2.94 -3.35
N PRO A 112 -5.62 3.16 -4.55
CA PRO A 112 -5.02 2.08 -5.31
C PRO A 112 -3.76 1.52 -4.61
N PRO A 113 -3.36 0.26 -4.91
CA PRO A 113 -2.05 -0.25 -4.56
C PRO A 113 -0.93 0.63 -5.12
N ARG A 114 0.25 0.58 -4.49
CA ARG A 114 1.43 1.31 -4.95
C ARG A 114 2.64 0.39 -5.06
N LEU A 115 3.50 0.68 -6.04
CA LEU A 115 4.82 0.07 -6.15
C LEU A 115 5.85 1.09 -5.65
N THR A 116 6.44 0.81 -4.49
CA THR A 116 7.53 1.61 -3.94
C THR A 116 8.84 1.01 -4.41
N LEU A 117 9.63 1.82 -5.12
CA LEU A 117 10.99 1.46 -5.52
C LEU A 117 11.98 1.97 -4.46
N VAL A 118 12.62 1.05 -3.76
CA VAL A 118 13.62 1.36 -2.73
C VAL A 118 15.01 1.23 -3.35
N ALA A 119 15.77 2.30 -3.27
CA ALA A 119 17.15 2.40 -3.75
C ALA A 119 17.97 3.32 -2.82
N PRO A 120 19.31 3.31 -2.92
CA PRO A 120 20.15 4.19 -2.11
C PRO A 120 19.75 5.67 -2.23
N PRO A 121 19.64 6.40 -1.11
CA PRO A 121 19.21 7.80 -1.12
C PRO A 121 20.33 8.78 -1.54
N ALA A 122 21.57 8.29 -1.62
CA ALA A 122 22.76 9.05 -1.94
C ALA A 122 23.35 8.63 -3.29
N GLN A 123 24.39 9.35 -3.71
CA GLN A 123 25.12 9.03 -4.93
C GLN A 123 25.77 7.64 -4.81
N VAL A 124 25.72 6.89 -5.91
CA VAL A 124 26.34 5.56 -6.04
C VAL A 124 27.29 5.53 -7.23
N GLU A 125 28.40 4.82 -7.06
CA GLU A 125 29.41 4.58 -8.10
C GLU A 125 29.53 3.10 -8.48
N GLY A 126 29.02 2.20 -7.62
CA GLY A 126 29.04 0.75 -7.81
C GLY A 126 27.65 0.14 -7.89
N PRO A 127 27.56 -1.18 -8.16
CA PRO A 127 26.29 -1.89 -8.22
C PRO A 127 25.48 -1.74 -6.93
N PHE A 128 24.16 -1.59 -7.08
CA PHE A 128 23.23 -1.52 -5.96
C PHE A 128 21.97 -2.34 -6.24
N LEU A 129 21.28 -2.72 -5.16
CA LEU A 129 20.04 -3.47 -5.23
C LEU A 129 18.85 -2.51 -5.30
N LEU A 130 18.02 -2.64 -6.33
CA LEU A 130 16.69 -2.04 -6.41
C LEU A 130 15.67 -3.03 -5.85
N LEU A 131 14.84 -2.59 -4.91
CA LEU A 131 13.72 -3.38 -4.39
C LEU A 131 12.39 -2.76 -4.83
N GLY A 132 11.49 -3.57 -5.38
CA GLY A 132 10.10 -3.18 -5.62
C GLY A 132 9.19 -3.77 -4.55
N ARG A 133 8.46 -2.93 -3.82
CA ARG A 133 7.50 -3.35 -2.78
C ARG A 133 6.08 -2.97 -3.19
N VAL A 134 5.15 -3.90 -3.06
CA VAL A 134 3.71 -3.60 -3.19
C VAL A 134 3.20 -3.14 -1.83
N GLU A 135 2.66 -1.94 -1.77
CA GLU A 135 2.27 -1.26 -0.53
C GLU A 135 0.87 -0.65 -0.66
N VAL A 136 0.33 -0.16 0.47
CA VAL A 136 -0.97 0.52 0.59
C VAL A 136 -2.16 -0.44 0.49
N ARG A 137 -2.24 -1.24 -0.58
CA ARG A 137 -3.31 -2.22 -0.82
C ARG A 137 -2.80 -3.52 -1.41
N GLU A 138 -3.64 -4.53 -1.28
CA GLU A 138 -3.46 -5.83 -1.93
C GLU A 138 -3.59 -5.68 -3.45
N ALA A 139 -2.72 -6.38 -4.17
CA ALA A 139 -2.80 -6.52 -5.62
C ALA A 139 -2.58 -7.98 -6.03
N LEU A 140 -3.28 -8.43 -7.07
CA LEU A 140 -3.00 -9.73 -7.72
C LEU A 140 -1.91 -9.64 -8.79
N GLY A 141 -1.40 -8.44 -9.05
CA GLY A 141 -0.26 -8.28 -9.93
C GLY A 141 -0.11 -6.85 -10.42
N PHE A 142 0.93 -6.64 -11.21
CA PHE A 142 1.17 -5.36 -11.86
C PHE A 142 1.89 -5.54 -13.17
N GLN A 143 1.80 -4.50 -13.99
CA GLN A 143 2.62 -4.29 -15.18
C GLN A 143 3.51 -3.07 -14.91
N LEU A 144 4.80 -3.20 -15.21
CA LEU A 144 5.81 -2.17 -14.98
C LEU A 144 6.52 -1.83 -16.28
N GLU A 145 6.68 -0.54 -16.51
CA GLU A 145 7.66 0.06 -17.43
C GLU A 145 8.58 0.96 -16.60
N LEU A 146 9.87 0.62 -16.55
CA LEU A 146 10.87 1.29 -15.75
C LEU A 146 12.01 1.80 -16.65
N PRO A 147 12.06 3.10 -16.95
CA PRO A 147 13.22 3.70 -17.60
C PRO A 147 14.46 3.63 -16.70
N LEU A 148 15.55 3.10 -17.22
CA LEU A 148 16.84 2.90 -16.56
C LEU A 148 17.90 3.84 -17.16
N LYS A 149 17.76 5.14 -16.91
CA LYS A 149 18.71 6.14 -17.40
C LYS A 149 20.07 5.98 -16.71
N ASP A 150 21.13 5.84 -17.51
CA ASP A 150 22.52 5.68 -17.04
C ASP A 150 22.72 4.46 -16.12
N LEU A 151 21.85 3.45 -16.22
CA LEU A 151 21.84 2.26 -15.38
C LEU A 151 21.77 1.00 -16.25
N ASN A 152 22.61 0.00 -15.95
CA ASN A 152 22.58 -1.31 -16.59
C ASN A 152 21.97 -2.34 -15.63
N PRO A 153 20.88 -3.03 -16.01
CA PRO A 153 20.32 -4.09 -15.18
C PRO A 153 21.08 -5.41 -15.35
N ASP A 154 21.34 -6.10 -14.25
CA ASP A 154 21.72 -7.52 -14.26
C ASP A 154 20.45 -8.37 -14.23
N LEU A 155 19.94 -8.73 -15.41
CA LEU A 155 18.67 -9.47 -15.54
C LEU A 155 18.71 -10.85 -14.87
N ALA A 156 19.88 -11.48 -14.74
CA ALA A 156 20.03 -12.77 -14.09
C ALA A 156 19.92 -12.67 -12.55
N SER A 157 20.19 -11.49 -12.00
CA SER A 157 20.01 -11.20 -10.58
C SER A 157 18.54 -11.02 -10.17
N LEU A 158 17.62 -10.86 -11.13
CA LEU A 158 16.21 -10.65 -10.84
C LEU A 158 15.67 -11.79 -9.98
N LYS A 159 15.11 -11.44 -8.83
CA LYS A 159 14.28 -12.33 -8.02
C LYS A 159 12.91 -11.70 -7.90
N VAL A 160 11.87 -12.48 -8.17
CA VAL A 160 10.47 -12.10 -8.04
C VAL A 160 9.83 -13.03 -7.02
N VAL A 161 8.94 -12.50 -6.19
CA VAL A 161 8.23 -13.28 -5.16
C VAL A 161 7.28 -14.33 -5.78
N SER A 162 6.83 -14.07 -7.02
CA SER A 162 6.03 -14.99 -7.81
C SER A 162 6.88 -15.70 -8.87
N PRO A 163 6.65 -16.99 -9.12
CA PRO A 163 7.23 -17.67 -10.28
C PRO A 163 6.62 -17.22 -11.61
N VAL A 164 5.46 -16.54 -11.58
CA VAL A 164 4.73 -16.12 -12.78
C VAL A 164 5.00 -14.66 -13.07
N TYR A 165 6.07 -14.43 -13.83
CA TYR A 165 6.46 -13.11 -14.30
C TYR A 165 7.00 -13.16 -15.72
N LEU A 166 6.90 -12.03 -16.42
CA LEU A 166 7.46 -11.83 -17.74
C LEU A 166 8.39 -10.61 -17.70
N LEU A 167 9.58 -10.76 -18.27
CA LEU A 167 10.63 -9.75 -18.26
C LEU A 167 11.09 -9.45 -19.69
N ASP A 168 11.29 -8.17 -19.98
CA ASP A 168 11.91 -7.69 -21.21
C ASP A 168 12.78 -6.46 -20.90
N TYR A 169 13.87 -6.30 -21.64
CA TYR A 169 14.73 -5.13 -21.54
C TYR A 169 15.13 -4.65 -22.93
N ASP A 170 14.65 -3.47 -23.27
CA ASP A 170 15.05 -2.76 -24.46
C ASP A 170 16.31 -1.95 -24.15
N ALA A 171 17.47 -2.48 -24.57
CA ALA A 171 18.76 -1.86 -24.31
C ALA A 171 18.96 -0.54 -25.05
N GLU A 172 18.31 -0.36 -26.21
CA GLU A 172 18.39 0.88 -26.99
C GLU A 172 17.58 1.99 -26.32
N ALA A 173 16.36 1.67 -25.87
CA ALA A 173 15.51 2.61 -25.14
C ALA A 173 15.89 2.76 -23.67
N GLY A 174 16.73 1.86 -23.12
CA GLY A 174 17.00 1.77 -21.69
C GLY A 174 15.73 1.51 -20.88
N LEU A 175 14.82 0.66 -21.37
CA LEU A 175 13.49 0.45 -20.79
C LEU A 175 13.33 -1.00 -20.32
N LEU A 176 13.18 -1.18 -19.02
CA LEU A 176 12.84 -2.46 -18.40
C LEU A 176 11.33 -2.62 -18.34
N ARG A 177 10.81 -3.75 -18.83
CA ARG A 177 9.40 -4.13 -18.71
C ARG A 177 9.29 -5.37 -17.84
N LEU A 178 8.46 -5.31 -16.81
CA LEU A 178 8.26 -6.42 -15.88
C LEU A 178 6.76 -6.54 -15.55
N ASP A 179 6.15 -7.64 -15.94
CA ASP A 179 4.78 -7.95 -15.57
C ASP A 179 4.80 -9.13 -14.60
N VAL A 180 4.15 -8.99 -13.46
CA VAL A 180 4.14 -10.00 -12.39
C VAL A 180 2.71 -10.29 -11.98
N ALA A 181 2.33 -11.57 -11.97
CA ALA A 181 1.06 -12.03 -11.44
C ALA A 181 1.27 -12.86 -10.18
N PHE A 182 0.43 -12.66 -9.17
CA PHE A 182 0.49 -13.35 -7.89
C PHE A 182 -0.66 -14.36 -7.78
N ALA A 183 -0.35 -15.56 -7.29
CA ALA A 183 -1.37 -16.58 -7.01
C ALA A 183 -2.33 -16.15 -5.89
N LYS A 184 -1.84 -15.30 -4.96
CA LYS A 184 -2.57 -14.72 -3.84
C LYS A 184 -2.29 -13.21 -3.79
N PRO A 185 -3.23 -12.38 -3.34
CA PRO A 185 -3.00 -10.94 -3.27
C PRO A 185 -1.77 -10.60 -2.40
N LEU A 186 -0.93 -9.69 -2.88
CA LEU A 186 0.30 -9.25 -2.22
C LEU A 186 0.11 -7.84 -1.65
N LYS A 187 0.48 -7.62 -0.39
CA LYS A 187 0.50 -6.30 0.28
C LYS A 187 1.64 -6.23 1.30
N ASP A 188 2.25 -5.06 1.41
CA ASP A 188 3.32 -4.67 2.33
C ASP A 188 4.52 -5.63 2.29
N GLN A 189 4.76 -6.19 1.10
CA GLN A 189 5.79 -7.19 0.82
C GLN A 189 6.64 -6.80 -0.38
N GLU A 190 7.86 -7.32 -0.41
CA GLU A 190 8.72 -7.21 -1.58
C GLU A 190 8.14 -8.06 -2.72
N ALA A 191 7.96 -7.44 -3.88
CA ALA A 191 7.54 -8.12 -5.09
C ALA A 191 8.74 -8.56 -5.95
N PHE A 192 9.79 -7.75 -6.03
CA PHE A 192 11.01 -8.10 -6.73
C PHE A 192 12.24 -7.38 -6.18
N ARG A 193 13.41 -7.91 -6.54
CA ARG A 193 14.71 -7.26 -6.40
C ARG A 193 15.57 -7.47 -7.64
N LEU A 194 16.36 -6.46 -8.00
CA LEU A 194 17.19 -6.45 -9.20
C LEU A 194 18.48 -5.68 -8.92
N LEU A 195 19.65 -6.23 -9.28
CA LEU A 195 20.90 -5.49 -9.26
C LEU A 195 20.97 -4.54 -10.47
N LEU A 196 21.33 -3.30 -10.19
CA LEU A 196 21.58 -2.27 -11.18
C LEU A 196 23.00 -1.74 -11.01
N THR A 197 23.70 -1.56 -12.13
CA THR A 197 25.05 -0.99 -12.16
C THR A 197 25.00 0.39 -12.80
N PRO A 198 25.44 1.45 -12.11
CA PRO A 198 25.54 2.78 -12.69
C PRO A 198 26.64 2.83 -13.75
N GLN A 199 26.37 3.47 -14.88
CA GLN A 199 27.38 3.76 -15.92
C GLN A 199 28.32 4.89 -15.49
N LYS A 200 27.85 5.75 -14.59
CA LYS A 200 28.56 6.87 -13.98
C LYS A 200 27.94 7.21 -12.64
N ALA A 201 28.68 7.94 -11.80
CA ALA A 201 28.20 8.35 -10.50
C ALA A 201 26.86 9.12 -10.59
N LEU A 202 25.81 8.63 -9.93
CA LEU A 202 24.47 9.23 -9.96
C LEU A 202 23.72 8.97 -8.65
N THR A 203 22.71 9.78 -8.36
CA THR A 203 21.72 9.48 -7.31
C THR A 203 20.51 8.79 -7.95
N PRO A 204 20.19 7.53 -7.62
CA PRO A 204 19.11 6.79 -8.28
C PRO A 204 17.76 7.49 -8.11
N ARG A 205 17.08 7.75 -9.23
CA ARG A 205 15.73 8.30 -9.27
C ARG A 205 14.95 7.58 -10.36
N PHE A 206 13.77 7.09 -10.01
CA PHE A 206 12.94 6.29 -10.91
C PHE A 206 11.59 6.96 -11.11
N SER A 207 11.12 6.95 -12.36
CA SER A 207 9.77 7.40 -12.74
C SER A 207 9.05 6.25 -13.44
N PRO A 208 8.71 5.17 -12.71
CA PRO A 208 8.06 4.01 -13.30
C PRO A 208 6.64 4.35 -13.76
N ARG A 209 6.20 3.71 -14.84
CA ARG A 209 4.78 3.56 -15.14
C ARG A 209 4.34 2.21 -14.63
N VAL A 210 3.37 2.21 -13.73
CA VAL A 210 2.87 1.00 -13.07
C VAL A 210 1.36 0.95 -13.19
N VAL A 211 0.86 -0.23 -13.52
CA VAL A 211 -0.57 -0.50 -13.61
C VAL A 211 -0.85 -1.73 -12.77
N PHE A 212 -1.81 -1.63 -11.86
CA PHE A 212 -2.12 -2.67 -10.90
C PHE A 212 -3.39 -3.43 -11.27
N TYR A 213 -3.48 -4.66 -10.77
CA TYR A 213 -4.70 -5.44 -10.75
C TYR A 213 -5.08 -5.64 -9.28
N ASP A 214 -6.30 -5.27 -8.90
CA ASP A 214 -6.77 -5.38 -7.52
C ASP A 214 -6.89 -6.86 -7.07
N LYS A 215 -7.37 -7.08 -5.84
CA LYS A 215 -7.52 -8.43 -5.29
C LYS A 215 -8.58 -9.27 -6.01
N GLU A 216 -9.46 -8.65 -6.81
CA GLU A 216 -10.42 -9.29 -7.70
C GLU A 216 -9.88 -9.50 -9.12
N GLY A 217 -8.67 -9.00 -9.42
CA GLY A 217 -8.03 -9.09 -10.73
C GLY A 217 -8.50 -8.02 -11.72
N LYS A 218 -9.15 -6.97 -11.25
CA LYS A 218 -9.60 -5.86 -12.08
C LYS A 218 -8.47 -4.85 -12.28
N LEU A 219 -8.31 -4.40 -13.51
CA LEU A 219 -7.37 -3.36 -13.90
C LEU A 219 -7.65 -2.03 -13.19
N LEU A 220 -6.59 -1.42 -12.64
CA LEU A 220 -6.61 -0.10 -12.01
C LEU A 220 -5.79 0.89 -12.84
N GLY A 221 -6.49 1.74 -13.60
CA GLY A 221 -5.90 2.74 -14.48
C GLY A 221 -5.92 2.33 -15.96
N GLU A 222 -5.05 2.93 -16.76
CA GLU A 222 -4.90 2.61 -18.18
C GLU A 222 -3.94 1.43 -18.36
N ALA A 223 -4.33 0.42 -19.16
CA ALA A 223 -3.48 -0.74 -19.41
C ALA A 223 -2.18 -0.35 -20.13
N LEU A 224 -1.06 -0.94 -19.71
CA LEU A 224 0.17 -0.88 -20.52
C LEU A 224 -0.01 -1.78 -21.75
N LYS A 225 0.53 -1.33 -22.89
CA LYS A 225 0.41 -2.08 -24.15
C LYS A 225 1.22 -3.37 -24.04
N ARG A 226 0.53 -4.50 -24.24
CA ARG A 226 1.08 -5.84 -24.36
C ARG A 226 0.46 -6.53 -25.57
N GLY A 227 1.13 -7.53 -26.12
CA GLY A 227 0.60 -8.35 -27.21
C GLY A 227 -0.47 -9.34 -26.76
N ARG A 228 -0.55 -9.62 -25.45
CA ARG A 228 -1.57 -10.48 -24.83
C ARG A 228 -2.11 -9.83 -23.55
N PRO A 229 -3.35 -10.14 -23.13
CA PRO A 229 -3.92 -9.58 -21.91
C PRO A 229 -3.21 -10.12 -20.67
N PHE A 230 -3.08 -9.28 -19.64
CA PHE A 230 -2.54 -9.70 -18.33
C PHE A 230 -3.38 -10.80 -17.67
N ALA A 231 -4.67 -10.89 -18.00
CA ALA A 231 -5.56 -11.93 -17.50
C ALA A 231 -5.03 -13.35 -17.77
N ASP A 232 -4.33 -13.56 -18.89
CA ASP A 232 -3.70 -14.85 -19.20
C ASP A 232 -2.59 -15.16 -18.18
N LEU A 233 -1.72 -14.17 -17.91
CA LEU A 233 -0.65 -14.29 -16.91
C LEU A 233 -1.22 -14.53 -15.50
N LEU A 234 -2.32 -13.86 -15.15
CA LEU A 234 -3.00 -14.07 -13.88
C LEU A 234 -3.59 -15.48 -13.76
N GLN A 235 -4.15 -16.01 -14.85
CA GLN A 235 -4.69 -17.37 -14.88
C GLN A 235 -3.60 -18.42 -14.66
N LEU A 236 -2.41 -18.23 -15.25
CA LEU A 236 -1.22 -19.04 -14.95
C LEU A 236 -0.87 -18.98 -13.46
N ALA A 237 -0.81 -17.79 -12.87
CA ALA A 237 -0.46 -17.63 -11.45
C ALA A 237 -1.46 -18.33 -10.51
N GLN A 238 -2.77 -18.24 -10.79
CA GLN A 238 -3.80 -18.87 -9.96
C GLN A 238 -3.86 -20.40 -10.08
N ASN A 239 -3.33 -20.95 -11.17
CA ASN A 239 -3.30 -22.39 -11.44
C ASN A 239 -1.89 -23.00 -11.38
N TRP A 240 -0.88 -22.22 -11.03
CA TRP A 240 0.51 -22.66 -10.99
C TRP A 240 0.70 -23.94 -10.17
N GLY A 241 1.33 -24.94 -10.78
CA GLY A 241 1.59 -26.24 -10.18
C GLY A 241 0.37 -27.17 -10.08
N LYS A 242 -0.79 -26.81 -10.64
CA LYS A 242 -1.93 -27.73 -10.73
C LYS A 242 -1.76 -28.69 -11.91
N GLU A 243 -2.38 -29.87 -11.78
CA GLU A 243 -2.41 -30.92 -12.80
C GLU A 243 -3.86 -31.38 -13.05
N GLY A 244 -4.20 -31.72 -14.29
CA GLY A 244 -5.55 -32.12 -14.67
C GLY A 244 -5.84 -31.99 -16.17
N LYS A 245 -7.03 -32.44 -16.57
CA LYS A 245 -7.52 -32.26 -17.95
C LYS A 245 -8.18 -30.88 -18.09
N GLU A 246 -7.97 -30.23 -19.23
CA GLU A 246 -8.58 -28.94 -19.59
C GLU A 246 -8.33 -27.84 -18.54
N LEU A 247 -7.12 -27.82 -17.97
CA LEU A 247 -6.75 -26.80 -16.99
C LEU A 247 -6.67 -25.42 -17.66
N LYS A 248 -7.38 -24.46 -17.09
CA LYS A 248 -7.23 -23.06 -17.46
C LYS A 248 -5.79 -22.61 -17.18
N GLY A 249 -5.05 -22.30 -18.24
CA GLY A 249 -3.66 -21.84 -18.16
C GLY A 249 -2.64 -22.89 -18.61
N ASP A 250 -3.10 -24.11 -18.91
CA ASP A 250 -2.34 -25.13 -19.65
C ASP A 250 -2.39 -24.75 -21.14
N LEU A 251 -1.39 -23.99 -21.56
CA LEU A 251 -1.22 -23.47 -22.92
C LEU A 251 -0.43 -24.45 -23.80
N ASP A 252 0.29 -25.41 -23.21
CA ASP A 252 1.08 -26.38 -23.93
C ASP A 252 0.45 -27.77 -24.11
N GLY A 253 -0.62 -28.05 -23.37
CA GLY A 253 -1.43 -29.25 -23.43
C GLY A 253 -0.81 -30.44 -22.69
N ASP A 254 0.19 -30.22 -21.83
CA ASP A 254 0.86 -31.28 -21.07
C ASP A 254 0.07 -31.75 -19.83
N GLY A 255 -1.07 -31.09 -19.55
CA GLY A 255 -1.94 -31.40 -18.42
C GLY A 255 -1.49 -30.76 -17.11
N LYS A 256 -0.54 -29.81 -17.14
CA LYS A 256 -0.01 -29.08 -16.00
C LYS A 256 0.01 -27.58 -16.32
N VAL A 257 0.13 -26.75 -15.27
CA VAL A 257 0.36 -25.31 -15.43
C VAL A 257 1.71 -24.96 -14.81
N GLY A 258 2.67 -24.56 -15.63
CA GLY A 258 4.04 -24.30 -15.19
C GLY A 258 4.89 -23.50 -16.16
N GLU A 259 6.20 -23.77 -16.15
CA GLU A 259 7.19 -22.99 -16.91
C GLU A 259 7.05 -23.16 -18.43
N GLY A 260 6.51 -24.28 -18.91
CA GLY A 260 6.20 -24.49 -20.33
C GLY A 260 5.17 -23.48 -20.82
N ASP A 261 4.06 -23.38 -20.09
CA ASP A 261 2.98 -22.44 -20.36
C ASP A 261 3.42 -20.98 -20.26
N LEU A 262 4.21 -20.64 -19.23
CA LEU A 262 4.74 -19.30 -19.06
C LEU A 262 5.63 -18.90 -20.24
N ARG A 263 6.47 -19.81 -20.73
CA ARG A 263 7.30 -19.59 -21.94
C ARG A 263 6.42 -19.39 -23.17
N ARG A 264 5.38 -20.20 -23.36
CA ARG A 264 4.42 -20.01 -24.46
C ARG A 264 3.67 -18.68 -24.39
N LEU A 265 3.33 -18.23 -23.18
CA LEU A 265 2.69 -16.93 -23.00
C LEU A 265 3.65 -15.78 -23.34
N ALA A 266 4.92 -15.91 -22.97
CA ALA A 266 5.95 -14.90 -23.21
C ALA A 266 6.15 -14.59 -24.71
N GLU A 267 5.91 -15.57 -25.58
CA GLU A 267 6.01 -15.41 -27.03
C GLU A 267 5.03 -14.35 -27.55
N GLY A 268 5.59 -13.21 -27.96
CA GLY A 268 4.85 -12.05 -28.46
C GLY A 268 4.18 -11.20 -27.38
N TYR A 269 4.48 -11.44 -26.09
CA TYR A 269 3.86 -10.70 -24.99
C TYR A 269 4.30 -9.23 -24.94
N PHE A 270 5.60 -8.97 -25.07
CA PHE A 270 6.13 -7.60 -25.18
C PHE A 270 6.25 -7.21 -26.66
N PRO A 271 5.69 -6.06 -27.07
CA PRO A 271 5.85 -5.59 -28.44
C PRO A 271 7.32 -5.21 -28.69
N ARG A 272 7.90 -5.73 -29.78
CA ARG A 272 9.21 -5.26 -30.27
C ARG A 272 9.06 -3.85 -30.84
N ALA A 273 10.07 -3.00 -30.68
CA ALA A 273 10.12 -1.73 -31.40
C ALA A 273 10.02 -1.98 -32.91
N ALA A 274 9.22 -1.18 -33.61
CA ALA A 274 9.18 -1.25 -35.07
C ALA A 274 10.56 -0.86 -35.63
N PRO A 275 11.11 -1.57 -36.63
CA PRO A 275 12.33 -1.12 -37.30
C PRO A 275 12.14 0.30 -37.83
N LEU A 276 13.14 1.16 -37.68
CA LEU A 276 13.13 2.49 -38.29
C LEU A 276 12.87 2.35 -39.81
N PRO A 277 12.05 3.23 -40.42
CA PRO A 277 11.91 3.26 -41.87
C PRO A 277 13.32 3.41 -42.48
N GLN A 278 13.72 2.48 -43.34
CA GLN A 278 14.98 2.62 -44.06
C GLN A 278 14.87 3.88 -44.92
N GLU A 279 15.78 4.84 -44.71
CA GLU A 279 15.89 5.99 -45.62
C GLU A 279 16.09 5.44 -47.04
N PRO A 280 15.35 5.97 -48.04
CA PRO A 280 15.54 5.54 -49.42
C PRO A 280 17.01 5.77 -49.79
N ARG A 281 17.68 4.70 -50.20
CA ARG A 281 19.04 4.76 -50.76
C ARG A 281 19.02 5.80 -51.88
N PRO A 282 19.91 6.81 -51.88
CA PRO A 282 20.01 7.70 -53.02
C PRO A 282 20.32 6.83 -54.24
N GLU A 283 19.40 6.82 -55.22
CA GLU A 283 19.65 6.20 -56.51
C GLU A 283 20.91 6.85 -57.07
N GLY A 284 21.94 6.02 -57.26
CA GLY A 284 23.20 6.44 -57.81
C GLY A 284 22.95 7.06 -59.19
N GLY A 285 23.17 8.37 -59.28
CA GLY A 285 23.40 9.02 -60.56
C GLY A 285 24.62 8.37 -61.22
N ASN A 286 24.39 7.68 -62.33
CA ASN A 286 25.44 7.18 -63.20
C ASN A 286 25.55 8.15 -64.41
N PRO A 287 26.72 8.22 -65.07
CA PRO A 287 27.49 9.44 -65.35
C PRO A 287 26.98 10.32 -66.49
#